data_AF-A0A2S7U6I7-F1
#
_entry.id   AF-A0A2S7U6I7-F1
#
_cell.length_a   1.000
_cell.length_b   1.000
_cell.length_c   1.000
_cell.angle_alpha   90.00
_cell.angle_beta   90.00
_cell.angle_gamma   90.00
#
_symmetry.space_group_name_H-M   'P 1'
#
loop_
_entity.id
_entity.type
_entity.pdbx_description
1 polymer ?
#
loop_
_entity_poly.entity_id
_entity_poly.type
_entity_poly.pdbx_seq_one_letter_code
_entity_poly.pdbx_strand_id
1 'polypeptide(L)'
;MKSNIKTTQAFYHNLGKLFYAIAFSDKKVSQEEFKTLKKYIENYWLQYDNLTDIFDNDAAHLIEVVFEGVQFFNESADDMYNAFITYKNEQPHLYNDQVNRLILETARAIAYSYAQVNKSELIILNKLEMEINKL
;
A
#
# COMPACT_ATOMS: atom_id res chain seq x y z
N MET A 1 -8.88 18.44 -3.13
CA MET A 1 -10.18 17.92 -3.63
C MET A 1 -10.07 16.42 -3.67
N LYS A 2 -11.11 15.70 -3.25
CA LYS A 2 -11.15 14.23 -3.33
C LYS A 2 -11.07 13.78 -4.80
N SER A 3 -10.47 12.64 -5.05
CA SER A 3 -10.36 12.04 -6.38
C SER A 3 -11.75 11.74 -6.95
N ASN A 4 -11.91 11.94 -8.26
CA ASN A 4 -13.13 11.54 -8.97
C ASN A 4 -13.11 10.05 -9.38
N ILE A 5 -12.00 9.34 -9.11
CA ILE A 5 -11.90 7.90 -9.32
C ILE A 5 -12.73 7.18 -8.24
N LYS A 6 -13.63 6.30 -8.68
CA LYS A 6 -14.34 5.39 -7.78
C LYS A 6 -13.47 4.18 -7.52
N THR A 7 -12.81 4.14 -6.37
CA THR A 7 -12.05 2.95 -5.94
C THR A 7 -12.99 1.83 -5.47
N THR A 8 -12.39 0.73 -5.01
CA THR A 8 -13.11 -0.43 -4.49
C THR A 8 -12.45 -0.93 -3.20
N GLN A 9 -13.13 -1.79 -2.44
CA GLN A 9 -12.51 -2.44 -1.28
C GLN A 9 -11.30 -3.29 -1.71
N ALA A 10 -11.36 -3.94 -2.88
CA ALA A 10 -10.24 -4.71 -3.43
C ALA A 10 -9.01 -3.81 -3.71
N PHE A 11 -9.21 -2.54 -4.06
CA PHE A 11 -8.11 -1.58 -4.23
C PHE A 11 -7.38 -1.36 -2.90
N TYR A 12 -8.10 -1.01 -1.83
CA TYR A 12 -7.51 -0.80 -0.52
C TYR A 12 -6.92 -2.07 0.09
N HIS A 13 -7.52 -3.23 -0.20
CA HIS A 13 -6.97 -4.52 0.19
C HIS A 13 -5.61 -4.79 -0.46
N ASN A 14 -5.48 -4.54 -1.77
CA ASN A 14 -4.20 -4.72 -2.46
C ASN A 14 -3.13 -3.71 -2.04
N LEU A 15 -3.53 -2.50 -1.61
CA LEU A 15 -2.60 -1.55 -0.98
C LEU A 15 -2.06 -2.06 0.36
N GLY A 16 -2.92 -2.64 1.21
CA GLY A 16 -2.48 -3.27 2.46
C GLY A 16 -1.44 -4.37 2.23
N LYS A 17 -1.67 -5.24 1.24
CA LYS A 17 -0.71 -6.28 0.81
C LYS A 17 0.62 -5.68 0.35
N LEU A 18 0.58 -4.66 -0.52
CA LEU A 18 1.77 -3.99 -1.01
C LEU A 18 2.60 -3.39 0.13
N PHE A 19 1.96 -2.61 1.00
CA PHE A 19 2.66 -1.92 2.08
C PHE A 19 3.26 -2.90 3.09
N TYR A 20 2.58 -4.02 3.36
CA TYR A 20 3.17 -5.07 4.17
C TYR A 20 4.38 -5.71 3.49
N ALA A 21 4.29 -6.03 2.19
CA ALA A 21 5.42 -6.62 1.46
C ALA A 21 6.67 -5.73 1.50
N ILE A 22 6.48 -4.40 1.48
CA ILE A 22 7.57 -3.43 1.63
C ILE A 22 8.15 -3.49 3.04
N ALA A 23 7.31 -3.37 4.07
CA ALA A 23 7.75 -3.37 5.47
C ALA A 23 8.44 -4.70 5.84
N PHE A 24 7.88 -5.83 5.41
CA PHE A 24 8.41 -7.16 5.71
C PHE A 24 9.57 -7.60 4.80
N SER A 25 10.10 -6.71 3.95
CA SER A 25 11.14 -7.08 2.98
C SER A 25 12.47 -7.53 3.64
N ASP A 26 12.71 -7.16 4.90
CA ASP A 26 13.82 -7.63 5.73
C ASP A 26 13.45 -8.82 6.65
N LYS A 27 12.24 -9.37 6.49
CA LYS A 27 11.61 -10.44 7.30
C LYS A 27 11.17 -10.02 8.70
N LYS A 28 11.00 -8.73 8.95
CA LYS A 28 10.43 -8.21 10.19
C LYS A 28 9.56 -6.98 9.85
N VAL A 29 8.58 -6.67 10.69
CA VAL A 29 7.93 -5.35 10.67
C VAL A 29 8.20 -4.67 12.00
N SER A 30 8.68 -3.43 11.96
CA SER A 30 8.90 -2.57 13.10
C SER A 30 7.62 -1.82 13.50
N GLN A 31 7.56 -1.33 14.74
CA GLN A 31 6.43 -0.51 15.17
C GLN A 31 6.43 0.86 14.48
N GLU A 32 7.61 1.37 14.11
CA GLU A 32 7.84 2.64 13.42
C GLU A 32 7.24 2.63 12.01
N GLU A 33 7.44 1.54 11.27
CA GLU A 33 6.83 1.33 9.94
C GLU A 33 5.32 1.32 10.01
N PHE A 34 4.78 0.60 10.99
CA PHE A 34 3.34 0.52 11.15
C PHE A 34 2.71 1.85 11.58
N LYS A 35 3.33 2.56 12.53
CA LYS A 35 2.92 3.93 12.89
C LYS A 35 2.98 4.89 11.70
N THR A 36 3.97 4.72 10.84
CA THR A 36 4.12 5.53 9.62
C THR A 36 3.00 5.25 8.64
N LEU A 37 2.64 3.98 8.42
CA LEU A 37 1.49 3.62 7.60
C LEU A 37 0.19 4.26 8.13
N LYS A 38 -0.11 4.13 9.44
CA LYS A 38 -1.32 4.74 10.03
C LYS A 38 -1.37 6.24 9.78
N LYS A 39 -0.25 6.93 9.99
CA LYS A 39 -0.16 8.37 9.72
C LYS A 39 -0.46 8.71 8.25
N TYR A 40 0.00 7.90 7.30
CA TYR A 40 -0.31 8.12 5.88
C TYR A 40 -1.78 7.84 5.56
N ILE A 41 -2.38 6.84 6.20
CA ILE A 41 -3.81 6.55 6.05
C ILE A 41 -4.63 7.75 6.52
N GLU A 42 -4.38 8.21 7.74
CA GLU A 42 -5.11 9.33 8.37
C GLU A 42 -4.97 10.65 7.59
N ASN A 43 -3.76 10.97 7.13
CA ASN A 43 -3.49 12.27 6.51
C ASN A 43 -3.81 12.32 5.01
N TYR A 44 -3.79 11.17 4.31
CA TYR A 44 -3.88 11.15 2.85
C TYR A 44 -4.91 10.17 2.32
N TRP A 45 -4.93 8.91 2.76
CA TRP A 45 -5.81 7.90 2.16
C TRP A 45 -7.29 8.11 2.52
N LEU A 46 -7.62 8.50 3.75
CA LEU A 46 -9.01 8.87 4.14
C LEU A 46 -9.56 10.08 3.35
N GLN A 47 -8.66 10.89 2.80
CA GLN A 47 -9.04 12.06 2.01
C GLN A 47 -9.04 11.77 0.51
N TYR A 48 -8.62 10.57 0.09
CA TYR A 48 -8.43 10.25 -1.31
C TYR A 48 -9.77 10.14 -2.05
N ASP A 49 -10.76 9.45 -1.48
CA ASP A 49 -12.12 9.34 -2.04
C ASP A 49 -13.19 9.30 -0.94
N ASN A 50 -14.41 8.88 -1.28
CA ASN A 50 -15.55 8.77 -0.37
C ASN A 50 -16.06 7.31 -0.28
N LEU A 51 -15.25 6.31 -0.64
CA LEU A 51 -15.70 4.92 -0.57
C LEU A 51 -15.86 4.52 0.90
N THR A 52 -17.01 3.93 1.24
CA THR A 52 -17.23 3.30 2.54
C THR A 52 -17.17 1.78 2.44
N ASP A 53 -16.82 1.14 3.56
CA ASP A 53 -16.91 -0.31 3.73
C ASP A 53 -18.35 -0.77 4.04
N ILE A 54 -18.53 -2.06 4.33
CA ILE A 54 -19.85 -2.65 4.63
C ILE A 54 -20.47 -2.16 5.96
N PHE A 55 -19.70 -1.44 6.78
CA PHE A 55 -20.10 -0.88 8.07
C PHE A 55 -20.20 0.65 8.03
N ASP A 56 -20.22 1.24 6.83
CA ASP A 56 -20.23 2.70 6.59
C ASP A 56 -19.00 3.45 7.12
N ASN A 57 -17.89 2.75 7.43
CA ASN A 57 -16.61 3.38 7.73
C ASN A 57 -15.86 3.71 6.44
N ASP A 58 -14.91 4.64 6.50
CA ASP A 58 -14.04 4.92 5.35
C ASP A 58 -13.25 3.66 4.93
N ALA A 59 -13.37 3.26 3.67
CA ALA A 59 -12.81 2.01 3.17
C ALA A 59 -11.27 2.02 3.16
N ALA A 60 -10.61 3.18 3.25
CA ALA A 60 -9.16 3.24 3.34
C ALA A 60 -8.61 2.63 4.64
N HIS A 61 -9.42 2.48 5.69
CA HIS A 61 -9.03 1.71 6.88
C HIS A 61 -8.74 0.24 6.59
N LEU A 62 -9.25 -0.31 5.48
CA LEU A 62 -8.96 -1.68 5.05
C LEU A 62 -7.46 -1.88 4.78
N ILE A 63 -6.72 -0.83 4.41
CA ILE A 63 -5.26 -0.89 4.25
C ILE A 63 -4.61 -1.38 5.56
N GLU A 64 -5.00 -0.78 6.69
CA GLU A 64 -4.47 -1.10 8.02
C GLU A 64 -4.88 -2.51 8.45
N VAL A 65 -6.16 -2.86 8.26
CA VAL A 65 -6.71 -4.18 8.61
C VAL A 65 -5.95 -5.30 7.89
N VAL A 66 -5.71 -5.12 6.59
CA VAL A 66 -4.98 -6.11 5.78
C VAL A 66 -3.51 -6.18 6.18
N PHE A 67 -2.89 -5.04 6.46
CA PHE A 67 -1.50 -4.98 6.90
C PHE A 67 -1.28 -5.72 8.24
N GLU A 68 -2.19 -5.58 9.21
CA GLU A 68 -2.10 -6.31 10.49
C GLU A 68 -2.48 -7.79 10.37
N GLY A 69 -3.49 -8.10 9.55
CA GLY A 69 -4.06 -9.45 9.39
C GLY A 69 -3.23 -10.39 8.51
N VAL A 70 -2.20 -9.86 7.88
CA VAL A 70 -1.38 -10.55 6.89
C VAL A 70 -0.69 -11.83 7.37
N GLN A 71 -0.40 -11.93 8.67
CA GLN A 71 0.14 -13.13 9.31
C GLN A 71 -0.81 -14.34 9.24
N PHE A 72 -2.09 -14.09 8.98
CA PHE A 72 -3.11 -15.12 8.78
C PHE A 72 -3.26 -15.53 7.32
N PHE A 73 -2.59 -14.83 6.39
CA PHE A 73 -2.54 -15.24 4.99
C PHE A 73 -1.44 -16.29 4.80
N ASN A 74 -1.73 -17.31 3.99
CA ASN A 74 -0.74 -18.30 3.57
C ASN A 74 -0.01 -17.81 2.30
N GLU A 75 0.51 -16.58 2.36
CA GLU A 75 1.14 -15.87 1.24
C GLU A 75 2.51 -15.32 1.71
N SER A 76 3.51 -15.35 0.83
CA SER A 76 4.79 -14.68 1.08
C SER A 76 4.72 -13.19 0.76
N ALA A 77 5.71 -12.40 1.20
CA ALA A 77 5.83 -10.99 0.82
C ALA A 77 5.91 -10.80 -0.71
N ASP A 78 6.60 -11.71 -1.41
CA ASP A 78 6.66 -11.71 -2.87
C ASP A 78 5.28 -12.00 -3.49
N ASP A 79 4.51 -12.94 -2.93
CA ASP A 79 3.14 -13.22 -3.39
C ASP A 79 2.23 -12.00 -3.21
N MET A 80 2.35 -11.31 -2.07
CA MET A 80 1.56 -10.11 -1.77
C MET A 80 1.91 -8.94 -2.68
N TYR A 81 3.20 -8.73 -2.95
CA TYR A 81 3.65 -7.75 -3.94
C TYR A 81 3.10 -8.09 -5.33
N ASN A 82 3.22 -9.35 -5.76
CA ASN A 82 2.73 -9.80 -7.06
C ASN A 82 1.21 -9.71 -7.18
N ALA A 83 0.46 -9.91 -6.08
CA ALA A 83 -0.98 -9.72 -6.04
C ALA A 83 -1.36 -8.25 -6.34
N PHE A 84 -0.65 -7.30 -5.73
CA PHE A 84 -0.83 -5.88 -6.05
C PHE A 84 -0.51 -5.57 -7.52
N ILE A 85 0.60 -6.07 -8.06
CA ILE A 85 0.98 -5.83 -9.46
C ILE A 85 -0.05 -6.41 -10.42
N THR A 86 -0.53 -7.62 -10.15
CA THR A 86 -1.60 -8.27 -10.94
C THR A 86 -2.85 -7.42 -10.93
N TYR A 87 -3.32 -7.03 -9.74
CA TYR A 87 -4.52 -6.20 -9.60
C TYR A 87 -4.38 -4.83 -10.29
N LYS A 88 -3.20 -4.18 -10.18
CA LYS A 88 -2.91 -2.94 -10.89
C LYS A 88 -3.08 -3.07 -12.40
N ASN A 89 -2.54 -4.15 -12.96
CA ASN A 89 -2.58 -4.40 -14.40
C ASN A 89 -3.99 -4.79 -14.88
N GLU A 90 -4.79 -5.44 -14.03
CA GLU A 90 -6.19 -5.75 -14.31
C GLU A 90 -7.12 -4.53 -14.18
N GLN A 91 -6.77 -3.57 -13.32
CA GLN A 91 -7.57 -2.38 -13.02
C GLN A 91 -6.84 -1.06 -13.31
N PRO A 92 -6.27 -0.85 -14.51
CA PRO A 92 -5.39 0.29 -14.79
C PRO A 92 -6.09 1.65 -14.62
N HIS A 93 -7.41 1.70 -14.80
CA HIS A 93 -8.23 2.91 -14.64
C HIS A 93 -8.24 3.48 -13.21
N LEU A 94 -7.83 2.69 -12.21
CA LEU A 94 -7.71 3.14 -10.82
C LEU A 94 -6.39 3.86 -10.52
N TYR A 95 -5.41 3.79 -11.42
CA TYR A 95 -4.03 4.22 -11.19
C TYR A 95 -3.66 5.44 -12.03
N ASN A 96 -4.06 6.63 -11.55
CA ASN A 96 -3.64 7.92 -12.13
C ASN A 96 -2.39 8.47 -11.43
N ASP A 97 -1.88 9.61 -11.92
CA ASP A 97 -0.69 10.27 -11.35
C ASP A 97 -0.79 10.57 -9.85
N GLN A 98 -1.98 10.90 -9.36
CA GLN A 98 -2.21 11.19 -7.94
C GLN A 98 -2.08 9.91 -7.10
N VAL A 99 -2.75 8.83 -7.49
CA VAL A 99 -2.67 7.52 -6.82
C VAL A 99 -1.25 6.99 -6.86
N ASN A 100 -0.64 6.98 -8.04
CA ASN A 100 0.71 6.47 -8.24
C ASN A 100 1.72 7.20 -7.35
N ARG A 101 1.62 8.54 -7.27
CA ARG A 101 2.43 9.33 -6.34
C ARG A 101 2.18 8.96 -4.89
N LEU A 102 0.92 8.84 -4.48
CA LEU A 102 0.58 8.54 -3.09
C LEU A 102 1.03 7.13 -2.67
N ILE A 103 0.95 6.15 -3.58
CA ILE A 103 1.49 4.80 -3.38
C ILE A 103 3.00 4.87 -3.14
N LEU A 104 3.73 5.57 -4.03
CA LEU A 104 5.19 5.69 -3.94
C LEU A 104 5.64 6.44 -2.68
N GLU A 105 4.94 7.53 -2.31
CA GLU A 105 5.24 8.30 -1.10
C GLU A 105 4.99 7.48 0.17
N THR A 106 3.86 6.75 0.22
CA THR A 106 3.54 5.86 1.34
C THR A 106 4.58 4.73 1.45
N ALA A 107 4.89 4.07 0.34
CA ALA A 107 5.88 3.00 0.26
C ALA A 107 7.26 3.46 0.75
N ARG A 108 7.74 4.60 0.25
CA ARG A 108 9.01 5.20 0.67
C ARG A 108 8.98 5.55 2.15
N ALA A 109 7.92 6.18 2.63
CA ALA A 109 7.83 6.58 4.03
C ALA A 109 7.91 5.39 4.99
N ILE A 110 7.26 4.27 4.66
CA ILE A 110 7.35 3.02 5.43
C ILE A 110 8.81 2.55 5.48
N ALA A 111 9.42 2.29 4.33
CA ALA A 111 10.81 1.82 4.25
C ALA A 111 11.82 2.77 4.92
N TYR A 112 11.60 4.09 4.83
CA TYR A 112 12.50 5.09 5.43
C TYR A 112 12.18 5.42 6.90
N SER A 113 11.12 4.86 7.48
CA SER A 113 10.71 5.15 8.86
C SER A 113 11.62 4.50 9.90
N TYR A 114 12.34 3.44 9.52
CA TYR A 114 13.31 2.77 10.37
C TYR A 114 14.73 3.16 9.98
N ALA A 115 15.58 3.45 10.97
CA ALA A 115 16.90 4.04 10.78
C ALA A 115 17.92 3.16 10.02
N GLN A 116 17.54 1.92 9.67
CA GLN A 116 18.35 0.99 8.90
C GLN A 116 17.67 0.63 7.59
N VAL A 117 17.50 1.62 6.70
CA VAL A 117 17.03 1.34 5.33
C VAL A 117 17.88 0.21 4.75
N ASN A 118 17.26 -0.94 4.57
CA ASN A 118 17.95 -2.14 4.18
C ASN A 118 18.05 -2.20 2.64
N LYS A 119 19.07 -2.89 2.12
CA LYS A 119 19.22 -3.14 0.68
C LYS A 119 17.97 -3.80 0.10
N SER A 120 17.29 -4.66 0.86
CA SER A 120 16.04 -5.32 0.45
C SER A 120 14.90 -4.33 0.19
N GLU A 121 14.72 -3.35 1.07
CA GLU A 121 13.69 -2.31 0.94
C GLU A 121 13.95 -1.44 -0.30
N LEU A 122 15.20 -1.05 -0.53
CA LEU A 122 15.58 -0.31 -1.74
C LEU A 122 15.29 -1.10 -3.02
N ILE A 123 15.51 -2.42 -3.01
CA ILE A 123 15.22 -3.28 -4.16
C ILE A 123 13.72 -3.31 -4.45
N ILE A 124 12.86 -3.53 -3.45
CA ILE A 124 11.41 -3.59 -3.65
C ILE A 124 10.83 -2.22 -4.04
N LEU A 125 11.35 -1.12 -3.48
CA LEU A 125 10.95 0.23 -3.89
C LEU A 125 11.31 0.54 -5.34
N ASN A 126 12.53 0.18 -5.78
CA ASN A 126 12.94 0.37 -7.17
C ASN A 126 12.07 -0.46 -8.13
N LYS A 127 11.76 -1.71 -7.77
CA LYS A 127 10.83 -2.54 -8.54
C LYS A 127 9.45 -1.88 -8.64
N LEU A 128 8.91 -1.38 -7.52
CA LEU A 128 7.61 -0.71 -7.48
C LEU A 128 7.59 0.54 -8.37
N GLU A 129 8.63 1.37 -8.28
CA GLU A 129 8.76 2.58 -9.09
C GLU A 129 8.82 2.26 -10.58
N MET A 130 9.55 1.20 -10.96
CA MET A 130 9.53 0.72 -12.35
C MET A 130 8.13 0.25 -12.79
N GLU A 131 7.42 -0.53 -11.97
CA GLU A 131 6.07 -1.01 -12.31
C GLU A 131 5.01 0.10 -12.36
N ILE A 132 5.17 1.15 -11.56
CA ILE A 132 4.30 2.33 -11.58
C ILE A 132 4.59 3.22 -12.79
N ASN A 133 5.85 3.35 -13.20
CA ASN A 133 6.26 4.21 -14.31
C ASN A 133 6.25 3.52 -15.69
N LYS A 134 5.93 2.21 -15.77
CA LYS A 134 5.68 1.54 -17.04
C LYS A 134 4.44 2.15 -17.70
N LEU A 135 4.69 2.93 -18.74
CA LEU A 135 3.71 3.50 -19.68
C LEU A 135 3.03 2.40 -20.49
#